data_AF-A0A7S1I6M2-F1
#
_entry.id   AF-A0A7S1I6M2-F1
#
_cell.length_a   1.000
_cell.length_b   1.000
_cell.length_c   1.000
_cell.angle_alpha   90.00
_cell.angle_beta   90.00
_cell.angle_gamma   90.00
#
_symmetry.space_group_name_H-M   'P 1'
#
loop_
_entity.id
_entity.type
_entity.pdbx_description
1 polymer ?
#
loop_
_entity_poly.entity_id
_entity_poly.type
_entity_poly.pdbx_seq_one_letter_code
_entity_poly.pdbx_strand_id
1 'polypeptide(L)'
;EVEMASLPVIVYPVATTRTKGVVMWTSLSGHTIVGPTAEDQADRDECMVTDAARDVLLACARERLGHGGGLCGEYAGLRPATDHRDYCIGRSAERWLHV
;
A
#
# COMPACT_ATOMS: atom_id res chain seq x y z
N GLU A 1 -22.42 20.18 -1.18
CA GLU A 1 -21.59 19.17 -1.86
C GLU A 1 -20.15 19.45 -1.48
N VAL A 2 -19.52 18.56 -0.71
CA VAL A 2 -18.07 18.70 -0.45
C VAL A 2 -17.40 18.07 -1.66
N GLU A 3 -16.83 18.90 -2.51
CA GLU A 3 -15.97 18.47 -3.61
C GLU A 3 -14.85 17.63 -2.98
N MET A 4 -14.89 16.32 -3.21
CA MET A 4 -13.90 15.38 -2.70
C MET A 4 -12.57 15.71 -3.37
N ALA A 5 -11.74 16.49 -2.66
CA ALA A 5 -10.52 17.05 -3.21
C ALA A 5 -9.61 15.93 -3.73
N SER A 6 -9.42 15.90 -5.05
CA SER A 6 -8.32 15.19 -5.65
C SER A 6 -7.02 15.75 -5.08
N LEU A 7 -6.07 14.87 -4.75
CA LEU A 7 -4.76 15.30 -4.32
C LEU A 7 -4.03 15.83 -5.55
N PRO A 8 -3.61 17.12 -5.56
CA PRO A 8 -2.89 17.69 -6.71
C PRO A 8 -1.48 17.10 -6.85
N VAL A 9 -1.00 16.38 -5.83
CA VAL A 9 0.32 15.78 -5.73
C VAL A 9 0.24 14.39 -5.11
N ILE A 10 1.26 13.58 -5.35
CA ILE A 10 1.45 12.33 -4.61
C ILE A 10 2.16 12.66 -3.29
N VAL A 11 1.59 12.20 -2.18
CA VAL A 11 2.17 12.35 -0.86
C VAL A 11 3.01 11.11 -0.55
N TYR A 12 4.33 11.29 -0.49
CA TYR A 12 5.28 10.29 -0.02
C TYR A 12 5.81 10.68 1.36
N PRO A 13 5.68 9.82 2.38
CA PRO A 13 6.41 10.01 3.62
C PRO A 13 7.89 9.69 3.41
N VAL A 14 8.72 10.16 4.34
CA VAL A 14 10.14 9.80 4.35
C VAL A 14 10.27 8.30 4.62
N ALA A 15 10.95 7.59 3.72
CA ALA A 15 11.14 6.16 3.84
C ALA A 15 12.01 5.82 5.05
N THR A 16 11.71 4.68 5.66
CA THR A 16 12.54 4.03 6.68
C THR A 16 13.19 2.79 6.10
N THR A 17 14.10 2.16 6.84
CA THR A 17 14.64 0.85 6.46
C THR A 17 13.54 -0.21 6.33
N ARG A 18 12.41 -0.06 7.04
CA ARG A 18 11.31 -1.04 7.04
C ARG A 18 10.32 -0.80 5.90
N THR A 19 9.95 0.45 5.66
CA THR A 19 8.85 0.77 4.75
C THR A 19 9.03 2.13 4.09
N LYS A 20 8.53 2.25 2.86
CA LYS A 20 8.33 3.55 2.18
C LYS A 20 7.17 4.35 2.78
N GLY A 21 6.48 3.80 3.79
CA GLY A 21 5.35 4.39 4.49
C GLY A 21 4.04 4.31 3.70
N VAL A 22 3.01 4.99 4.23
CA VAL A 22 1.69 5.09 3.59
C VAL A 22 1.73 6.20 2.55
N VAL A 23 1.65 5.83 1.28
CA VAL A 23 1.59 6.74 0.13
C VAL A 23 0.13 7.10 -0.13
N MET A 24 -0.10 8.35 -0.52
CA MET A 24 -1.43 8.82 -0.89
C MET A 24 -1.39 9.51 -2.25
N TRP A 25 -2.32 9.15 -3.11
CA TRP A 25 -2.44 9.71 -4.46
C TRP A 25 -3.89 9.61 -4.95
N THR A 26 -4.21 10.38 -5.98
CA THR A 26 -5.48 10.23 -6.69
C THR A 26 -5.29 9.30 -7.89
N SER A 27 -6.12 8.26 -7.97
CA SER A 27 -6.13 7.32 -9.09
C SER A 27 -6.65 8.01 -10.36
N LEU A 28 -6.48 7.34 -11.51
CA LEU A 28 -7.03 7.81 -12.80
C LEU A 28 -8.55 8.00 -12.76
N SER A 29 -9.26 7.25 -11.89
CA SER A 29 -10.71 7.35 -11.72
C SER A 29 -11.14 8.42 -10.71
N GLY A 30 -10.19 9.22 -10.18
CA GLY A 30 -10.49 10.28 -9.20
C GLY A 30 -10.60 9.81 -7.75
N HIS A 31 -10.34 8.54 -7.42
CA HIS A 31 -10.38 8.06 -6.04
C HIS A 31 -9.05 8.34 -5.33
N THR A 32 -9.09 8.82 -4.09
CA THR A 32 -7.89 8.89 -3.25
C THR A 32 -7.56 7.52 -2.71
N ILE A 33 -6.40 6.98 -3.11
CA ILE A 33 -5.89 5.72 -2.57
C ILE A 33 -4.95 6.06 -1.41
N VAL A 34 -5.11 5.34 -0.31
CA VAL A 34 -4.31 5.46 0.90
C VAL A 34 -3.74 4.09 1.24
N GLY A 35 -2.43 3.94 1.20
CA GLY A 35 -1.82 2.66 1.53
C GLY A 35 -0.35 2.56 1.14
N PRO A 36 0.25 1.38 1.34
CA PRO A 36 -0.30 0.23 2.06
C PRO A 36 0.13 0.23 3.54
N THR A 37 -0.32 -0.77 4.31
CA THR A 37 0.33 -1.12 5.57
C THR A 37 1.65 -1.87 5.32
N ALA A 38 2.46 -2.05 6.37
CA ALA A 38 3.79 -2.66 6.32
C ALA A 38 3.92 -3.81 7.32
N GLU A 39 2.98 -4.74 7.24
CA GLU A 39 2.87 -5.91 8.11
C GLU A 39 3.58 -7.11 7.48
N ASP A 40 4.34 -7.85 8.31
CA ASP A 40 4.83 -9.18 7.91
C ASP A 40 3.75 -10.19 8.27
N GLN A 41 3.57 -11.19 7.41
CA GLN A 41 2.72 -12.33 7.70
C GLN A 41 3.37 -13.64 7.26
N ALA A 42 2.95 -14.74 7.89
CA ALA A 42 3.48 -16.07 7.62
C ALA A 42 2.75 -16.80 6.48
N ASP A 43 1.49 -16.46 6.24
CA ASP A 43 0.69 -17.07 5.18
C ASP A 43 1.13 -16.54 3.81
N ARG A 44 1.20 -17.44 2.83
CA ARG A 44 1.67 -17.17 1.46
C ARG A 44 0.53 -17.03 0.46
N ASP A 45 -0.66 -17.49 0.83
CA ASP A 45 -1.81 -17.60 -0.05
C ASP A 45 -2.96 -16.71 0.43
N GLU A 46 -3.03 -16.45 1.75
CA GLU A 46 -4.08 -15.61 2.33
C GLU A 46 -3.70 -14.12 2.39
N CYS A 47 -4.58 -13.29 1.82
CA CYS A 47 -4.44 -11.85 1.88
C CYS A 47 -5.80 -11.20 2.12
N MET A 48 -6.10 -10.99 3.40
CA MET A 48 -7.39 -10.46 3.84
C MET A 48 -7.27 -9.01 4.29
N VAL A 49 -8.29 -8.21 4.00
CA VAL A 49 -8.47 -6.91 4.63
C VAL A 49 -8.88 -7.15 6.08
N THR A 50 -8.18 -6.51 7.02
CA THR A 50 -8.52 -6.55 8.45
C THR A 50 -9.02 -5.19 8.91
N ASP A 51 -9.92 -5.18 9.89
CA ASP A 51 -10.43 -3.94 10.49
C ASP A 51 -9.28 -3.11 11.08
N ALA A 52 -8.29 -3.76 11.69
CA ALA A 52 -7.11 -3.11 12.23
C ALA A 52 -6.28 -2.39 11.15
N ALA A 53 -6.02 -3.05 10.01
CA ALA A 53 -5.28 -2.43 8.90
C ALA A 53 -6.07 -1.27 8.29
N ARG A 54 -7.40 -1.42 8.12
CA ARG A 54 -8.30 -0.34 7.68
C ARG A 54 -8.18 0.87 8.60
N ASP A 55 -8.32 0.66 9.91
CA ASP A 55 -8.33 1.74 10.89
C ASP A 55 -7.01 2.50 10.91
N VAL A 56 -5.87 1.81 10.77
CA VAL A 56 -4.54 2.43 10.62
C VAL A 56 -4.49 3.35 9.40
N LEU A 57 -4.99 2.89 8.25
CA LEU A 57 -4.97 3.68 7.01
C LEU A 57 -5.92 4.87 7.06
N LEU A 58 -7.12 4.71 7.63
CA LEU A 58 -8.08 5.80 7.82
C LEU A 58 -7.57 6.84 8.81
N ALA A 59 -6.95 6.42 9.91
CA ALA A 59 -6.34 7.34 10.87
C ALA A 59 -5.20 8.16 10.21
N CYS A 60 -4.33 7.47 9.47
CA CYS A 60 -3.26 8.06 8.68
C CYS A 60 -3.77 9.08 7.65
N ALA A 61 -4.86 8.76 6.93
CA ALA A 61 -5.48 9.68 5.99
C ALA A 61 -6.03 10.93 6.69
N ARG A 62 -6.75 10.76 7.80
CA ARG A 62 -7.30 11.86 8.59
C ARG A 62 -6.20 12.80 9.11
N GLU A 63 -5.11 12.23 9.61
CA GLU A 63 -3.96 12.98 10.12
C GLU A 63 -3.30 13.82 9.02
N ARG A 64 -3.10 13.24 7.83
CA ARG A 64 -2.29 13.89 6.77
C ARG A 64 -3.09 14.76 5.81
N LEU A 65 -4.34 14.40 5.53
CA LEU A 65 -5.18 15.10 4.55
C LEU A 65 -6.20 16.02 5.22
N GLY A 66 -6.44 15.89 6.52
CA GLY A 66 -7.37 16.73 7.28
C GLY A 66 -8.86 16.51 6.97
N HIS A 67 -9.20 15.80 5.89
CA HIS A 67 -10.56 15.42 5.54
C HIS A 67 -10.66 13.94 5.15
N GLY A 68 -11.74 13.29 5.58
CA GLY A 68 -12.05 11.90 5.21
C GLY A 68 -13.22 11.87 4.22
N GLY A 69 -13.00 11.26 3.06
CA GLY A 69 -14.10 10.87 2.17
C GLY A 69 -14.81 9.61 2.65
N GLY A 70 -15.91 9.27 1.98
CA GLY A 70 -16.52 7.95 2.13
C GLY A 70 -15.58 6.86 1.60
N LEU A 71 -15.47 5.76 2.35
CA LEU A 71 -14.74 4.58 1.90
C LEU A 71 -15.50 3.93 0.73
N CYS A 72 -14.87 3.83 -0.43
CA CYS A 72 -15.49 3.28 -1.64
C CYS A 72 -15.00 1.87 -2.00
N GLY A 73 -13.94 1.38 -1.36
CA GLY A 73 -13.39 0.06 -1.61
C GLY A 73 -12.09 -0.18 -0.85
N GLU A 74 -11.75 -1.46 -0.70
CA GLU A 74 -10.59 -1.92 0.05
C GLU A 74 -10.01 -3.15 -0.62
N TYR A 75 -8.70 -3.34 -0.47
CA TYR A 75 -8.02 -4.54 -0.93
C TYR A 75 -6.76 -4.76 -0.10
N ALA A 76 -6.30 -6.00 -0.09
CA ALA A 76 -5.02 -6.38 0.47
C ALA A 76 -4.17 -7.01 -0.64
N GLY A 77 -2.85 -6.94 -0.49
CA GLY A 77 -1.91 -7.59 -1.42
C GLY A 77 -0.70 -8.15 -0.68
N LEU A 78 -0.27 -9.34 -1.10
CA LEU A 78 0.95 -9.98 -0.63
C LEU A 78 2.15 -9.51 -1.44
N ARG A 79 3.25 -9.25 -0.74
CA ARG A 79 4.55 -9.06 -1.37
C ARG A 79 5.36 -10.35 -1.24
N PRO A 80 5.86 -10.92 -2.35
CA PRO A 80 6.88 -11.95 -2.25
C PRO A 80 8.06 -11.43 -1.43
N ALA A 81 8.51 -12.24 -0.48
CA ALA A 81 9.63 -11.92 0.40
C ALA A 81 10.57 -13.13 0.50
N THR A 82 11.84 -12.84 0.76
CA THR A 82 12.88 -13.82 1.04
C THR A 82 13.64 -13.39 2.30
N ASP A 83 14.62 -14.19 2.74
CA ASP A 83 15.51 -13.81 3.84
C ASP A 83 16.44 -12.63 3.48
N HIS A 84 16.45 -12.22 2.21
CA HIS A 84 17.21 -11.09 1.69
C HIS A 84 16.27 -9.95 1.28
N ARG A 85 16.71 -8.70 1.52
CA ARG A 85 15.93 -7.48 1.23
C ARG A 85 16.00 -6.99 -0.22
N ASP A 86 16.76 -7.69 -1.06
CA ASP A 86 16.92 -7.40 -2.48
C ASP A 86 16.22 -8.42 -3.35
N TYR A 87 16.01 -8.05 -4.61
CA TYR A 87 15.50 -8.98 -5.62
C TYR A 87 16.38 -10.23 -5.69
N CYS A 88 15.74 -11.39 -5.60
CA CYS A 88 16.41 -12.67 -5.69
C CYS A 88 16.44 -13.15 -7.14
N ILE A 89 17.39 -12.61 -7.90
CA ILE A 89 17.46 -12.81 -9.35
C ILE A 89 18.38 -13.99 -9.67
N GLY A 90 17.84 -14.98 -10.38
CA GLY A 90 18.56 -16.17 -10.81
C GLY A 90 18.10 -16.70 -12.16
N ARG A 91 18.88 -17.61 -12.73
CA ARG A 91 18.49 -18.35 -13.93
C ARG A 91 17.67 -19.56 -13.52
N SER A 92 16.50 -19.76 -14.13
CA SER A 92 15.77 -21.02 -14.00
C SER A 92 16.32 -22.12 -14.91
N ALA A 93 15.80 -23.34 -14.73
CA ALA A 93 16.08 -24.48 -15.61
C ALA A 93 15.64 -24.20 -17.06
N GLU A 94 14.57 -23.43 -17.24
CA GLU A 94 14.01 -23.01 -18.53
C GLU A 94 14.76 -21.80 -19.14
N ARG A 95 15.82 -21.31 -18.47
CA ARG A 95 16.62 -20.14 -18.83
C ARG A 95 15.82 -18.82 -18.82
N TRP A 96 14.81 -18.73 -17.98
CA TRP A 96 14.11 -17.47 -17.74
C TRP A 96 14.83 -16.67 -16.64
N LEU A 97 14.65 -15.35 -16.67
CA LEU A 97 14.98 -14.50 -15.54
C LEU A 97 13.81 -14.57 -14.56
N HIS A 98 14.03 -15.14 -13.38
CA HIS A 98 13.07 -15.08 -12.28
C HIS A 98 13.44 -13.91 -11.37
N VAL A 99 12.42 -13.19 -10.90
CA VAL A 99 12.51 -12.01 -10.02
C VAL A 99 11.57 -12.20 -8.85
#